data_AF-A0A9E5LX66-F1
#
_entry.id   AF-A0A9E5LX66-F1
#
_cell.length_a   1.000
_cell.length_b   1.000
_cell.length_c   1.000
_cell.angle_alpha   90.00
_cell.angle_beta   90.00
_cell.angle_gamma   90.00
#
_symmetry.space_group_name_H-M   'P 1'
#
loop_
_entity.id
_entity.type
_entity.pdbx_description
1 polymer ?
#
loop_
_entity_poly.entity_id
_entity_poly.type
_entity_poly.pdbx_seq_one_letter_code
_entity_poly.pdbx_strand_id
1 'polypeptide(L)'
;MREHLLGDGLISEEDFTLFKITDDLQFARREVVNFYYNFHSYRYVGEVMVIRLQRQIPAGALVRLNEDFTDILKPDTVITTCAPYPEEANEPELTSLARLCVPFNRKSLGRLRALLDRLNQF
;
A
#
# COMPACT_ATOMS: atom_id res chain seq x y z
N MET A 1 -25.25 5.40 -3.37
CA MET A 1 -23.99 4.63 -3.54
C MET A 1 -23.85 3.59 -2.44
N ARG A 2 -23.78 3.99 -1.15
CA ARG A 2 -23.74 3.04 -0.01
C ARG A 2 -24.91 2.06 -0.01
N GLU A 3 -26.15 2.55 0.00
CA GLU A 3 -27.33 1.66 0.10
C GLU A 3 -27.49 0.67 -1.05
N HIS A 4 -27.12 1.06 -2.28
CA HIS A 4 -27.30 0.20 -3.45
C HIS A 4 -26.08 -0.71 -3.71
N LEU A 5 -24.85 -0.19 -3.75
CA LEU A 5 -23.68 -1.01 -4.10
C LEU A 5 -23.23 -1.93 -2.96
N LEU A 6 -23.30 -1.47 -1.70
CA LEU A 6 -22.98 -2.31 -0.54
C LEU A 6 -24.13 -3.27 -0.25
N GLY A 7 -25.38 -2.80 -0.36
CA GLY A 7 -26.58 -3.62 -0.15
C GLY A 7 -26.71 -4.79 -1.14
N ASP A 8 -26.29 -4.57 -2.39
CA ASP A 8 -26.27 -5.60 -3.43
C ASP A 8 -24.99 -6.46 -3.42
N GLY A 9 -24.06 -6.22 -2.47
CA GLY A 9 -22.81 -6.97 -2.33
C GLY A 9 -21.81 -6.75 -3.47
N LEU A 10 -21.97 -5.69 -4.26
CA LEU A 10 -21.10 -5.35 -5.40
C LEU A 10 -19.78 -4.71 -4.96
N ILE A 11 -19.72 -4.16 -3.75
CA ILE A 11 -18.52 -3.61 -3.10
C ILE A 11 -18.48 -4.03 -1.63
N SER A 12 -17.28 -4.07 -1.06
CA SER A 12 -17.04 -4.22 0.38
C SER A 12 -17.10 -2.86 1.10
N GLU A 13 -17.29 -2.86 2.44
CA GLU A 13 -17.17 -1.61 3.22
C GLU A 13 -15.78 -0.97 3.08
N GLU A 14 -14.76 -1.80 2.88
CA GLU A 14 -13.38 -1.37 2.73
C GLU A 14 -13.16 -0.61 1.42
N ASP A 15 -13.98 -0.81 0.39
CA ASP A 15 -13.84 -0.11 -0.90
C ASP A 15 -14.11 1.39 -0.78
N PHE A 16 -14.83 1.84 0.27
CA PHE A 16 -14.97 3.28 0.56
C PHE A 16 -13.67 3.94 1.00
N THR A 17 -12.63 3.16 1.32
CA THR A 17 -11.29 3.72 1.57
C THR A 17 -10.55 4.08 0.28
N LEU A 18 -10.98 3.54 -0.88
CA LEU A 18 -10.29 3.71 -2.16
C LEU A 18 -10.50 5.09 -2.77
N PHE A 19 -11.56 5.81 -2.41
CA PHE A 19 -11.87 7.12 -2.96
C PHE A 19 -12.25 8.11 -1.86
N LYS A 20 -11.86 9.38 -2.08
CA LYS A 20 -12.27 10.52 -1.27
C LYS A 20 -12.97 11.51 -2.20
N ILE A 21 -14.18 11.91 -1.84
CA ILE A 21 -14.95 12.91 -2.60
C ILE A 21 -14.97 14.18 -1.75
N THR A 22 -14.51 15.28 -2.33
CA THR A 22 -14.47 16.59 -1.67
C THR A 22 -14.57 17.69 -2.72
N ASP A 23 -15.11 18.84 -2.31
CA ASP A 23 -15.04 20.12 -3.00
C ASP A 23 -14.03 21.09 -2.35
N ASP A 24 -13.38 20.67 -1.25
CA ASP A 24 -12.33 21.44 -0.58
C ASP A 24 -10.96 21.19 -1.24
N LEU A 25 -10.45 22.23 -1.91
CA LEU A 25 -9.13 22.23 -2.54
C LEU A 25 -7.99 21.92 -1.55
N GLN A 26 -8.05 22.41 -0.32
CA GLN A 26 -7.00 22.17 0.67
C GLN A 26 -7.02 20.73 1.17
N PHE A 27 -8.22 20.14 1.33
CA PHE A 27 -8.35 18.72 1.59
C PHE A 27 -7.74 17.90 0.45
N ALA A 28 -8.15 18.16 -0.80
CA ALA A 28 -7.67 17.42 -1.96
C ALA A 28 -6.15 17.48 -2.11
N ARG A 29 -5.56 18.67 -1.95
CA ARG A 29 -4.10 18.85 -1.97
C ARG A 29 -3.41 18.03 -0.88
N ARG A 30 -3.90 18.09 0.37
CA ARG A 30 -3.31 17.35 1.49
C ARG A 30 -3.38 15.85 1.27
N GLU A 31 -4.51 15.35 0.76
CA GLU A 31 -4.68 13.93 0.45
C GLU A 31 -3.65 13.45 -0.58
N VAL A 32 -3.47 14.16 -1.68
CA VAL A 32 -2.50 13.80 -2.73
C VAL A 32 -1.06 13.87 -2.21
N VAL A 33 -0.70 14.94 -1.49
CA VAL A 33 0.64 15.09 -0.93
C VAL A 33 0.94 14.00 0.09
N ASN A 34 -0.02 13.70 0.97
CA ASN A 34 0.14 12.66 1.98
C ASN A 34 0.26 11.28 1.34
N PHE A 35 -0.49 10.99 0.27
CA PHE A 35 -0.42 9.70 -0.41
C PHE A 35 0.98 9.38 -0.96
N TYR A 36 1.73 10.41 -1.38
CA TYR A 36 3.10 10.26 -1.89
C TYR A 36 4.20 10.68 -0.89
N TYR A 37 3.83 10.90 0.38
CA TYR A 37 4.78 11.42 1.38
C TYR A 37 5.94 10.44 1.62
N ASN A 38 5.64 9.15 1.72
CA ASN A 38 6.64 8.09 1.83
C ASN A 38 6.45 7.01 0.76
N PHE A 39 5.22 6.66 0.41
CA PHE A 39 4.96 5.79 -0.71
C PHE A 39 5.40 6.45 -2.02
N HIS A 40 6.17 5.71 -2.83
CA HIS A 40 6.58 6.18 -4.16
C HIS A 40 5.78 5.46 -5.25
N SER A 41 5.90 4.14 -5.29
CA SER A 41 5.24 3.28 -6.27
C SER A 41 5.22 1.84 -5.77
N TYR A 42 4.57 0.95 -6.51
CA TYR A 42 4.76 -0.48 -6.34
C TYR A 42 4.79 -1.16 -7.71
N ARG A 43 5.32 -2.37 -7.76
CA ARG A 43 5.17 -3.28 -8.90
C ARG A 43 5.05 -4.71 -8.42
N TYR A 44 4.62 -5.60 -9.31
CA TYR A 44 4.69 -7.02 -9.04
C TYR A 44 5.97 -7.61 -9.62
N VAL A 45 6.63 -8.45 -8.82
CA VAL A 45 7.69 -9.36 -9.25
C VAL A 45 7.16 -10.77 -9.02
N GLY A 46 6.68 -11.39 -10.10
CA GLY A 46 5.90 -12.63 -10.05
C GLY A 46 4.66 -12.50 -9.16
N GLU A 47 4.75 -13.10 -7.98
CA GLU A 47 3.67 -13.20 -7.01
C GLU A 47 3.76 -12.21 -5.84
N VAL A 48 4.87 -11.47 -5.74
CA VAL A 48 5.15 -10.52 -4.65
C VAL A 48 4.93 -9.10 -5.14
N MET A 49 4.24 -8.28 -4.35
CA MET A 49 4.19 -6.83 -4.56
C MET A 49 5.41 -6.20 -3.90
N VAL A 50 6.27 -5.58 -4.70
CA VAL A 50 7.38 -4.77 -4.22
C VAL A 50 6.91 -3.33 -4.13
N ILE A 51 6.75 -2.83 -2.92
CA ILE A 51 6.43 -1.42 -2.64
C ILE A 51 7.73 -0.65 -2.48
N ARG A 52 7.90 0.43 -3.26
CA ARG A 52 9.01 1.37 -3.16
C ARG A 52 8.62 2.54 -2.27
N LEU A 53 9.52 2.93 -1.38
CA LEU A 53 9.36 3.99 -0.40
C LEU A 53 10.47 5.03 -0.54
N GLN A 54 10.12 6.29 -0.33
CA GLN A 54 11.07 7.42 -0.27
C GLN A 54 12.04 7.26 0.90
N ARG A 55 11.59 6.68 2.02
CA ARG A 55 12.38 6.48 3.23
C ARG A 55 12.14 5.09 3.81
N GLN A 56 13.16 4.56 4.47
CA GLN A 56 13.06 3.29 5.18
C GLN A 56 12.15 3.42 6.40
N ILE A 57 11.27 2.44 6.63
CA ILE A 57 10.47 2.39 7.85
C ILE A 57 11.30 1.87 9.03
N PRO A 58 11.02 2.30 10.28
CA PRO A 58 11.68 1.75 11.45
C PRO A 58 11.44 0.24 11.61
N ALA A 59 12.43 -0.51 12.10
CA ALA A 59 12.29 -1.97 12.29
C ALA A 59 11.08 -2.34 13.17
N GLY A 60 10.82 -1.59 14.25
CA GLY A 60 9.64 -1.80 15.10
C GLY A 60 8.31 -1.46 14.41
N ALA A 61 8.32 -0.68 13.34
CA ALA A 61 7.13 -0.46 12.52
C ALA A 61 6.79 -1.69 11.65
N LEU A 62 7.80 -2.39 11.13
CA LEU A 62 7.60 -3.58 10.32
C LEU A 62 6.89 -4.70 11.08
N VAL A 63 7.20 -4.87 12.37
CA VAL A 63 6.51 -5.84 13.24
C VAL A 63 5.01 -5.50 13.32
N ARG A 64 4.68 -4.25 13.65
CA ARG A 64 3.27 -3.81 13.71
C ARG A 64 2.56 -3.91 12.36
N LEU A 65 3.23 -3.62 11.25
CA LEU A 65 2.64 -3.80 9.93
C LEU A 65 2.25 -5.25 9.66
N ASN A 66 3.06 -6.21 10.11
CA ASN A 66 2.72 -7.63 9.99
C ASN A 66 1.55 -8.04 10.89
N GLU A 67 1.43 -7.45 12.09
CA GLU A 67 0.28 -7.67 12.98
C GLU A 67 -1.00 -7.06 12.40
N ASP A 68 -0.91 -5.80 11.95
CA ASP A 68 -2.05 -5.01 11.50
C ASP A 68 -2.59 -5.44 10.13
N PHE A 69 -1.79 -6.08 9.27
CA PHE A 69 -2.13 -6.35 7.86
C PHE A 69 -1.95 -7.82 7.44
N THR A 70 -1.90 -8.77 8.39
CA THR A 70 -1.80 -10.20 8.05
C THR A 70 -2.99 -10.72 7.21
N ASP A 71 -4.17 -10.11 7.38
CA ASP A 71 -5.42 -10.43 6.66
C ASP A 71 -5.32 -10.27 5.14
N ILE A 72 -4.40 -9.43 4.66
CA ILE A 72 -4.21 -9.18 3.23
C ILE A 72 -3.05 -9.94 2.60
N LEU A 73 -2.31 -10.71 3.39
CA LEU A 73 -1.17 -11.49 2.92
C LEU A 73 -1.60 -12.87 2.45
N LYS A 74 -0.72 -13.53 1.69
CA LYS A 74 -0.85 -14.95 1.40
C LYS A 74 -0.63 -15.77 2.68
N PRO A 75 -1.23 -16.97 2.80
CA PRO A 75 -1.04 -17.83 3.97
C PRO A 75 0.44 -18.07 4.27
N ASP A 76 0.79 -18.05 5.56
CA ASP A 76 2.14 -18.31 6.07
C ASP A 76 3.24 -17.38 5.50
N THR A 77 2.87 -16.14 5.14
CA THR A 77 3.81 -15.12 4.65
C THR A 77 3.79 -13.86 5.50
N VAL A 78 4.84 -13.05 5.37
CA VAL A 78 5.04 -11.79 6.10
C VAL A 78 5.61 -10.71 5.19
N ILE A 79 5.32 -9.44 5.52
CA ILE A 79 5.96 -8.26 4.94
C ILE A 79 7.40 -8.19 5.42
N THR A 80 8.34 -7.99 4.49
CA THR A 80 9.77 -7.87 4.77
C THR A 80 10.40 -6.70 4.03
N THR A 81 11.55 -6.21 4.50
CA THR A 81 12.39 -5.32 3.68
C THR A 81 13.18 -6.14 2.68
N CYS A 82 13.43 -5.60 1.48
CA CYS A 82 14.18 -6.31 0.46
C CYS A 82 15.09 -5.38 -0.34
N ALA A 83 16.12 -5.96 -0.96
CA ALA A 83 16.94 -5.28 -1.96
C ALA A 83 16.16 -5.15 -3.29
N PRO A 84 16.61 -4.29 -4.23
CA PRO A 84 16.05 -4.27 -5.58
C PRO A 84 16.10 -5.67 -6.22
N TYR A 85 15.01 -6.07 -6.84
CA TYR A 85 14.95 -7.29 -7.64
C TYR A 85 15.66 -7.10 -8.99
N PRO A 86 16.21 -8.16 -9.59
CA PRO A 86 16.76 -8.11 -10.95
C PRO A 86 15.76 -7.55 -11.98
N GLU A 87 14.47 -7.83 -11.82
CA GLU A 87 13.38 -7.35 -12.66
C GLU A 87 13.18 -5.82 -12.60
N GLU A 88 13.80 -5.15 -11.63
CA GLU A 88 13.82 -3.69 -11.48
C GLU A 88 15.02 -3.02 -12.18
N ALA A 89 15.93 -3.79 -12.80
CA ALA A 89 17.16 -3.26 -13.38
C ALA A 89 16.93 -2.27 -14.54
N ASN A 90 15.73 -2.24 -15.11
CA ASN A 90 15.33 -1.28 -16.14
C ASN A 90 14.95 0.12 -15.57
N GLU A 91 14.92 0.29 -14.25
CA GLU A 91 14.60 1.54 -13.54
C GLU A 91 15.75 1.90 -12.56
N PRO A 92 16.98 2.12 -13.05
CA PRO A 92 18.16 2.35 -12.22
C PRO A 92 18.06 3.60 -11.32
N GLU A 93 17.30 4.61 -11.74
CA GLU A 93 17.03 5.83 -10.98
C GLU A 93 16.25 5.56 -9.68
N LEU A 94 15.55 4.41 -9.62
CA LEU A 94 14.77 4.01 -8.46
C LEU A 94 15.50 3.00 -7.56
N THR A 95 16.75 2.64 -7.86
CA THR A 95 17.52 1.65 -7.11
C THR A 95 17.77 2.08 -5.67
N SER A 96 17.96 3.38 -5.40
CA SER A 96 18.24 3.92 -4.07
C SER A 96 17.04 3.96 -3.12
N LEU A 97 15.81 3.73 -3.61
CA LEU A 97 14.61 3.78 -2.79
C LEU A 97 14.55 2.61 -1.79
N ALA A 98 13.93 2.83 -0.63
CA ALA A 98 13.65 1.74 0.30
C ALA A 98 12.55 0.84 -0.27
N ARG A 99 12.51 -0.44 0.13
CA ARG A 99 11.53 -1.41 -0.40
C ARG A 99 10.93 -2.27 0.68
N LEU A 100 9.65 -2.59 0.48
CA LEU A 100 8.96 -3.66 1.17
C LEU A 100 8.51 -4.71 0.16
N CYS A 101 8.76 -5.95 0.51
CA CYS A 101 8.23 -7.12 -0.15
C CYS A 101 6.95 -7.54 0.56
N VAL A 102 5.82 -7.40 -0.14
CA VAL A 102 4.48 -7.64 0.37
C VAL A 102 3.86 -8.79 -0.43
N PRO A 103 3.73 -10.00 0.14
CA PRO A 103 3.04 -11.13 -0.50
C PRO A 103 1.51 -10.93 -0.51
N PHE A 104 1.05 -9.86 -1.16
CA PHE A 104 -0.36 -9.45 -1.18
C PHE A 104 -1.26 -10.47 -1.88
N ASN A 105 -2.42 -10.76 -1.29
CA ASN A 105 -3.38 -11.74 -1.77
C ASN A 105 -4.16 -11.31 -3.04
N ARG A 106 -4.00 -10.05 -3.49
CA ARG A 106 -4.65 -9.43 -4.66
C ARG A 106 -6.17 -9.30 -4.58
N LYS A 107 -6.75 -9.30 -3.38
CA LYS A 107 -8.20 -9.21 -3.17
C LYS A 107 -8.60 -7.98 -2.38
N SER A 108 -7.95 -7.74 -1.24
CA SER A 108 -8.37 -6.73 -0.26
C SER A 108 -7.78 -5.35 -0.57
N LEU A 109 -8.21 -4.73 -1.67
CA LEU A 109 -7.64 -3.46 -2.16
C LEU A 109 -7.86 -2.29 -1.20
N GLY A 110 -9.01 -2.21 -0.52
CA GLY A 110 -9.25 -1.18 0.49
C GLY A 110 -8.27 -1.28 1.66
N ARG A 111 -7.98 -2.50 2.12
CA ARG A 111 -6.97 -2.76 3.15
C ARG A 111 -5.55 -2.51 2.66
N LEU A 112 -5.24 -2.80 1.40
CA LEU A 112 -3.98 -2.36 0.77
C LEU A 112 -3.87 -0.83 0.81
N ARG A 113 -4.94 -0.10 0.52
CA ARG A 113 -4.92 1.37 0.63
C ARG A 113 -4.64 1.82 2.06
N ALA A 114 -5.23 1.17 3.07
CA ALA A 114 -4.92 1.45 4.47
C ALA A 114 -3.44 1.15 4.83
N LEU A 115 -2.83 0.12 4.24
CA LEU A 115 -1.39 -0.16 4.38
C LEU A 115 -0.58 1.01 3.81
N LEU A 116 -0.89 1.50 2.61
CA LEU A 116 -0.19 2.63 2.01
C LEU A 116 -0.34 3.90 2.86
N ASP A 117 -1.54 4.18 3.37
CA ASP A 117 -1.78 5.31 4.28
C ASP A 117 -0.95 5.18 5.57
N ARG A 118 -0.79 3.95 6.09
CA ARG A 118 0.07 3.68 7.26
C ARG A 118 1.55 3.89 6.94
N LEU A 119 2.02 3.49 5.76
CA LEU A 119 3.40 3.70 5.32
C LEU A 119 3.76 5.18 5.20
N ASN A 120 2.78 6.01 4.84
CA ASN A 120 2.91 7.47 4.76
C ASN A 120 2.98 8.18 6.12
N GLN A 121 2.92 7.44 7.24
CA GLN A 121 3.10 7.99 8.59
C GLN A 121 4.55 7.87 9.10
N PHE A 122 5.48 7.44 8.24
CA PHE A 122 6.92 7.31 8.51
C PHE A 122 7.74 8.19 7.56
#